data_AF-A0A2H0CGP5-F1
#
_entry.id   AF-A0A2H0CGP5-F1
#
_cell.length_a   1.000
_cell.length_b   1.000
_cell.length_c   1.000
_cell.angle_alpha   90.00
_cell.angle_beta   90.00
_cell.angle_gamma   90.00
#
_symmetry.space_group_name_H-M   'P 1'
#
loop_
_entity.id
_entity.type
_entity.pdbx_description
1 polymer ?
#
loop_
_entity_poly.entity_id
_entity_poly.type
_entity_poly.pdbx_seq_one_letter_code
_entity_poly.pdbx_strand_id
1 'polypeptide(L)'
;LTKYGIEHIFTSFPDKKINLQTVDFGHSTTSELIEVLNNKPYKLGLGVSVMMNRADFGITQDPKKIKIATLTVKDLGLTGKPETDEVYNQALLFGLYYCPPDFGPKYRIIYQNQPVLTEEIYIGMGLIQGVGENQPGSIFSLSRDLEGLCLNSEWVAKGHGWKNEDKIVFALPNTT
;
A
#
# COMPACT_ATOMS: atom_id res chain seq x y z
N LEU A 1 -32.40 -4.93 17.05
CA LEU A 1 -31.45 -4.06 16.32
C LEU A 1 -30.07 -4.72 16.08
N THR A 2 -29.89 -6.01 16.40
CA THR A 2 -28.66 -6.79 16.18
C THR A 2 -28.81 -7.79 15.03
N LYS A 3 -29.16 -7.31 13.83
CA LYS A 3 -29.20 -8.17 12.62
C LYS A 3 -28.11 -7.83 11.59
N TYR A 4 -27.49 -6.65 11.67
CA TYR A 4 -26.58 -6.17 10.63
C TYR A 4 -25.22 -5.62 11.13
N GLY A 5 -24.91 -5.70 12.43
CA GLY A 5 -23.56 -5.37 12.94
C GLY A 5 -23.05 -3.97 12.54
N ILE A 6 -23.92 -2.97 12.48
CA ILE A 6 -23.52 -1.61 12.09
C ILE A 6 -23.10 -0.86 13.35
N GLU A 7 -21.79 -0.72 13.57
CA GLU A 7 -21.20 -0.01 14.72
C GLU A 7 -20.90 1.48 14.44
N HIS A 8 -20.96 1.93 13.18
CA HIS A 8 -20.64 3.32 12.83
C HIS A 8 -21.63 3.93 11.81
N ILE A 9 -22.13 5.13 12.12
CA ILE A 9 -22.90 5.98 11.20
C ILE A 9 -22.02 7.17 10.84
N PHE A 10 -21.58 7.25 9.59
CA PHE A 10 -20.88 8.43 9.07
C PHE A 10 -21.90 9.55 8.84
N THR A 11 -21.76 10.68 9.54
CA THR A 11 -22.66 11.83 9.44
C THR A 11 -22.30 12.80 8.32
N SER A 12 -21.15 12.60 7.66
CA SER A 12 -20.75 13.28 6.44
C SER A 12 -19.91 12.34 5.56
N PHE A 13 -20.07 12.46 4.25
CA PHE A 13 -19.24 11.79 3.25
C PHE A 13 -18.26 12.81 2.65
N PRO A 14 -17.03 12.42 2.30
CA PRO A 14 -16.12 13.32 1.63
C PRO A 14 -16.69 13.75 0.26
N ASP A 15 -16.69 15.05 -0.03
CA ASP A 15 -17.11 15.63 -1.33
C ASP A 15 -16.18 15.26 -2.50
N LYS A 16 -15.07 14.56 -2.22
CA LYS A 16 -14.06 14.15 -3.19
C LYS A 16 -14.27 12.71 -3.63
N LYS A 17 -14.04 12.46 -4.92
CA LYS A 17 -14.06 11.10 -5.48
C LYS A 17 -12.88 10.31 -4.95
N ILE A 18 -13.17 9.19 -4.29
CA ILE A 18 -12.16 8.19 -3.92
C ILE A 18 -11.82 7.37 -5.18
N ASN A 19 -10.54 7.14 -5.44
CA ASN A 19 -10.11 6.32 -6.57
C ASN A 19 -10.27 4.85 -6.21
N LEU A 20 -11.19 4.17 -6.91
CA LEU A 20 -11.44 2.73 -6.77
C LEU A 20 -10.95 2.01 -8.03
N GLN A 21 -10.17 0.95 -7.84
CA GLN A 21 -9.65 0.14 -8.94
C GLN A 21 -9.83 -1.34 -8.63
N THR A 22 -10.03 -2.14 -9.67
CA THR A 22 -9.91 -3.60 -9.58
C THR A 22 -8.64 -4.01 -10.28
N VAL A 23 -7.77 -4.72 -9.55
CA VAL A 23 -6.45 -5.14 -10.02
C VAL A 23 -6.42 -6.66 -10.09
N ASP A 24 -6.02 -7.20 -11.24
CA ASP A 24 -5.73 -8.62 -11.38
C ASP A 24 -4.42 -8.93 -10.64
N PHE A 25 -4.47 -9.94 -9.78
CA PHE A 25 -3.46 -10.22 -8.77
C PHE A 25 -3.19 -11.73 -8.66
N GLY A 26 -2.02 -12.12 -8.17
CA GLY A 26 -1.59 -13.54 -8.10
C GLY A 26 -0.73 -13.98 -9.29
N HIS A 27 -0.43 -15.28 -9.41
CA HIS A 27 0.33 -15.95 -10.48
C HIS A 27 1.87 -15.86 -10.48
N SER A 28 2.52 -15.60 -9.35
CA SER A 28 3.99 -15.55 -9.35
C SER A 28 4.61 -16.08 -8.07
N THR A 29 5.75 -16.73 -8.18
CA THR A 29 6.73 -16.94 -7.09
C THR A 29 7.52 -15.66 -6.82
N THR A 30 8.20 -15.61 -5.68
CA THR A 30 8.99 -14.43 -5.28
C THR A 30 10.13 -14.19 -6.29
N SER A 31 10.78 -15.28 -6.73
CA SER A 31 11.85 -15.22 -7.73
C SER A 31 11.37 -14.69 -9.08
N GLU A 32 10.22 -15.14 -9.58
CA GLU A 32 9.64 -14.63 -10.83
C GLU A 32 9.28 -13.14 -10.72
N LEU A 33 8.72 -12.72 -9.59
CA LEU A 33 8.40 -11.30 -9.36
C LEU A 33 9.66 -10.42 -9.33
N ILE A 34 10.72 -10.88 -8.66
CA ILE A 34 12.02 -10.20 -8.64
C ILE A 34 12.61 -10.14 -10.06
N GLU A 35 12.54 -11.23 -10.81
CA GLU A 35 13.02 -11.28 -12.20
C GLU A 35 12.29 -10.27 -13.09
N VAL A 36 10.95 -10.21 -13.02
CA VAL A 36 10.15 -9.24 -13.78
C VAL A 36 10.51 -7.80 -13.41
N LEU A 37 10.73 -7.51 -12.11
CA LEU A 37 11.12 -6.19 -11.65
C LEU A 37 12.52 -5.79 -12.15
N ASN A 38 13.48 -6.72 -12.15
CA ASN A 38 14.84 -6.48 -12.62
C ASN A 38 14.94 -6.33 -14.14
N ASN A 39 14.05 -7.01 -14.89
CA ASN A 39 14.06 -6.98 -16.36
C ASN A 39 13.32 -5.77 -16.96
N LYS A 40 12.67 -4.95 -16.13
CA LYS A 40 12.01 -3.72 -16.55
C LYS A 40 12.83 -2.51 -16.12
N PRO A 41 12.68 -1.35 -16.79
CA PRO A 41 13.42 -0.12 -16.44
C PRO A 41 12.82 0.55 -15.19
N TYR A 42 12.65 -0.21 -14.12
CA TYR A 42 12.21 0.28 -12.83
C TYR A 42 13.42 0.56 -11.97
N LYS A 43 13.36 1.67 -11.23
CA LYS A 43 14.31 1.94 -10.16
C LYS A 43 13.85 1.24 -8.90
N LEU A 44 14.66 0.29 -8.43
CA LEU A 44 14.41 -0.42 -7.18
C LEU A 44 15.24 0.25 -6.08
N GLY A 45 14.57 0.80 -5.07
CA GLY A 45 15.23 1.31 -3.88
C GLY A 45 15.98 0.20 -3.14
N LEU A 46 17.06 0.56 -2.43
CA LEU A 46 17.97 -0.40 -1.77
C LEU A 46 17.25 -1.43 -0.88
N GLY A 47 16.16 -1.03 -0.21
CA GLY A 47 15.42 -1.91 0.70
C GLY A 47 14.42 -2.86 0.02
N VAL A 48 14.10 -2.67 -1.27
CA VAL A 48 13.07 -3.48 -1.95
C VAL A 48 13.46 -4.95 -1.98
N SER A 49 14.67 -5.25 -2.49
CA SER A 49 15.16 -6.63 -2.57
C SER A 49 15.35 -7.25 -1.19
N VAL A 50 15.67 -6.44 -0.17
CA VAL A 50 15.80 -6.93 1.21
C VAL A 50 14.42 -7.34 1.75
N MET A 51 13.41 -6.47 1.62
CA MET A 51 12.04 -6.77 2.03
C MET A 51 11.49 -8.01 1.32
N MET A 52 11.67 -8.14 0.00
CA MET A 52 11.16 -9.27 -0.78
C MET A 52 11.82 -10.62 -0.45
N ASN A 53 13.02 -10.62 0.14
CA ASN A 53 13.71 -11.84 0.56
C ASN A 53 13.47 -12.22 2.04
N ARG A 54 12.64 -11.46 2.77
CA ARG A 54 12.29 -11.80 4.15
C ARG A 54 11.29 -12.95 4.20
N ALA A 55 11.34 -13.72 5.29
CA ALA A 55 10.44 -14.86 5.50
C ALA A 55 8.95 -14.45 5.67
N ASP A 56 8.71 -13.22 6.14
CA ASP A 56 7.38 -12.62 6.29
C ASP A 56 6.87 -11.93 5.00
N PHE A 57 7.67 -11.89 3.93
CA PHE A 57 7.21 -11.49 2.61
C PHE A 57 6.31 -12.58 2.01
N GLY A 58 5.03 -12.50 2.34
CA GLY A 58 4.00 -13.39 1.82
C GLY A 58 3.69 -13.10 0.35
N ILE A 59 3.73 -14.14 -0.48
CA ILE A 59 3.34 -14.04 -1.88
C ILE A 59 1.97 -14.65 -2.14
N THR A 60 1.15 -13.94 -2.90
CA THR A 60 -0.13 -14.45 -3.37
C THR A 60 0.09 -15.33 -4.59
N GLN A 61 -0.11 -16.63 -4.41
CA GLN A 61 -0.08 -17.63 -5.49
C GLN A 61 -1.38 -17.62 -6.29
N ASP A 62 -2.52 -17.71 -5.59
CA ASP A 62 -3.80 -17.88 -6.25
C ASP A 62 -4.23 -16.63 -7.02
N PRO A 63 -4.62 -16.79 -8.31
CA PRO A 63 -5.22 -15.74 -9.10
C PRO A 63 -6.43 -15.15 -8.38
N LYS A 64 -6.43 -13.84 -8.15
CA LYS A 64 -7.58 -13.15 -7.57
C LYS A 64 -7.67 -11.72 -8.07
N LYS A 65 -8.88 -11.20 -8.07
CA LYS A 65 -9.12 -9.77 -8.25
C LYS A 65 -9.14 -9.12 -6.89
N ILE A 66 -8.37 -8.05 -6.72
CA ILE A 66 -8.40 -7.24 -5.51
C ILE A 66 -8.98 -5.87 -5.87
N LYS A 67 -10.03 -5.47 -5.15
CA LYS A 67 -10.53 -4.10 -5.20
C LYS A 67 -9.68 -3.27 -4.25
N ILE A 68 -9.20 -2.12 -4.72
CA ILE A 68 -8.41 -1.21 -3.92
C ILE A 68 -9.03 0.18 -3.88
N ALA A 69 -8.73 0.91 -2.81
CA ALA A 69 -9.04 2.32 -2.65
C ALA A 69 -7.74 3.09 -2.39
N THR A 70 -7.51 4.17 -3.14
CA THR A 70 -6.45 5.14 -2.86
C THR A 70 -7.06 6.33 -2.12
N LEU A 71 -6.56 6.59 -0.91
CA LEU A 71 -7.04 7.63 -0.01
C LEU A 71 -5.87 8.49 0.46
N THR A 72 -6.13 9.77 0.74
CA THR A 72 -5.19 10.56 1.51
C THR A 72 -5.38 10.32 3.01
N VAL A 73 -4.37 10.60 3.82
CA VAL A 73 -4.49 10.57 5.30
C VAL A 73 -5.63 11.48 5.77
N LYS A 74 -5.83 12.61 5.10
CA LYS A 74 -6.98 13.50 5.35
C LYS A 74 -8.32 12.86 5.04
N ASP A 75 -8.42 12.02 4.00
CA ASP A 75 -9.67 11.34 3.64
C ASP A 75 -10.08 10.30 4.70
N LEU A 76 -9.13 9.83 5.53
CA LEU A 76 -9.40 9.01 6.72
C LEU A 76 -9.95 9.83 7.90
N GLY A 77 -10.05 11.16 7.76
CA GLY A 77 -10.48 12.06 8.83
C GLY A 77 -9.37 12.41 9.83
N LEU A 78 -8.12 12.06 9.53
CA LEU A 78 -6.96 12.38 10.36
C LEU A 78 -6.37 13.74 9.97
N THR A 79 -5.78 14.43 10.95
CA THR A 79 -5.13 15.73 10.75
C THR A 79 -3.82 15.79 11.52
N GLY A 80 -2.85 16.54 11.01
CA GLY A 80 -1.60 16.80 11.71
C GLY A 80 -0.50 15.88 11.21
N LYS A 81 0.08 15.09 12.12
CA LYS A 81 1.13 14.11 11.81
C LYS A 81 0.84 12.77 12.48
N PRO A 82 -0.25 12.08 12.09
CA PRO A 82 -0.60 10.82 12.74
C PRO A 82 0.50 9.78 12.52
N GLU A 83 0.64 8.89 13.49
CA GLU A 83 1.51 7.72 13.37
C GLU A 83 0.83 6.62 12.54
N THR A 84 1.61 5.67 12.04
CA THR A 84 1.10 4.57 11.21
C THR A 84 0.00 3.76 11.87
N ASP A 85 0.09 3.51 13.17
CA ASP A 85 -0.95 2.79 13.90
C ASP A 85 -2.28 3.55 13.90
N GLU A 86 -2.26 4.88 14.01
CA GLU A 86 -3.45 5.73 13.95
C GLU A 86 -4.08 5.68 12.55
N VAL A 87 -3.24 5.81 11.51
CA VAL A 87 -3.67 5.70 10.11
C VAL A 87 -4.30 4.34 9.82
N TYR A 88 -3.66 3.26 10.28
CA TYR A 88 -4.10 1.89 10.00
C TYR A 88 -5.37 1.55 10.78
N ASN A 89 -5.46 1.93 12.06
CA ASN A 89 -6.66 1.74 12.85
C ASN A 89 -7.85 2.47 12.23
N GLN A 90 -7.65 3.71 11.78
CA GLN A 90 -8.71 4.48 11.13
C GLN A 90 -9.14 3.86 9.80
N ALA A 91 -8.20 3.35 8.99
CA ALA A 91 -8.51 2.64 7.77
C ALA A 91 -9.35 1.36 8.03
N LEU A 92 -8.99 0.58 9.05
CA LEU A 92 -9.74 -0.62 9.44
C LEU A 92 -11.15 -0.28 9.93
N LEU A 93 -11.32 0.80 10.71
CA LEU A 93 -12.64 1.30 11.12
C LEU A 93 -13.53 1.71 9.94
N PHE A 94 -12.92 2.11 8.82
CA PHE A 94 -13.63 2.44 7.58
C PHE A 94 -13.96 1.20 6.74
N GLY A 95 -13.67 -0.01 7.24
CA GLY A 95 -13.89 -1.26 6.53
C GLY A 95 -12.87 -1.51 5.40
N LEU A 96 -11.72 -0.85 5.45
CA LEU A 96 -10.59 -1.13 4.57
C LEU A 96 -9.73 -2.24 5.16
N TYR A 97 -8.91 -2.86 4.32
CA TYR A 97 -8.06 -3.98 4.69
C TYR A 97 -6.63 -3.75 4.22
N TYR A 98 -5.68 -4.42 4.87
CA TYR A 98 -4.31 -4.45 4.39
C TYR A 98 -4.22 -5.11 3.03
N CYS A 99 -3.46 -4.48 2.14
CA CYS A 99 -3.02 -5.10 0.91
C CYS A 99 -2.11 -6.31 1.22
N PRO A 100 -2.12 -7.36 0.39
CA PRO A 100 -1.14 -8.44 0.48
C PRO A 100 0.30 -7.91 0.42
N PRO A 101 1.28 -8.58 1.05
CA PRO A 101 2.66 -8.09 1.09
C PRO A 101 3.31 -7.92 -0.29
N ASP A 102 2.95 -8.78 -1.25
CA ASP A 102 3.40 -8.71 -2.64
C ASP A 102 2.67 -7.66 -3.49
N PHE A 103 1.73 -6.91 -2.90
CA PHE A 103 0.89 -5.97 -3.64
C PHE A 103 1.67 -4.80 -4.25
N GLY A 104 2.55 -4.15 -3.49
CA GLY A 104 3.34 -3.02 -3.99
C GLY A 104 4.16 -3.34 -5.23
N PRO A 105 5.02 -4.37 -5.19
CA PRO A 105 5.76 -4.88 -6.35
C PRO A 105 4.90 -5.14 -7.59
N LYS A 106 3.78 -5.85 -7.42
CA LYS A 106 2.86 -6.19 -8.53
C LYS A 106 2.11 -4.96 -9.04
N TYR A 107 1.67 -4.09 -8.13
CA TYR A 107 0.99 -2.85 -8.50
C TYR A 107 1.93 -1.92 -9.26
N ARG A 108 3.23 -1.90 -8.95
CA ARG A 108 4.21 -1.15 -9.75
C ARG A 108 4.24 -1.63 -11.20
N ILE A 109 4.17 -2.94 -11.42
CA ILE A 109 4.16 -3.55 -12.77
C ILE A 109 2.91 -3.14 -13.56
N ILE A 110 1.77 -2.94 -12.88
CA ILE A 110 0.49 -2.63 -13.50
C ILE A 110 0.32 -1.11 -13.71
N TYR A 111 0.62 -0.31 -12.69
CA TYR A 111 0.42 1.13 -12.69
C TYR A 111 1.56 1.85 -13.43
N GLN A 112 1.53 1.91 -14.76
CA GLN A 112 2.63 2.54 -15.53
C GLN A 112 2.48 4.06 -15.71
N ASN A 113 1.25 4.58 -15.66
CA ASN A 113 0.94 5.97 -15.98
C ASN A 113 0.99 6.91 -14.76
N GLN A 114 1.92 6.68 -13.84
CA GLN A 114 2.11 7.54 -12.68
C GLN A 114 2.61 8.94 -13.12
N PRO A 115 2.06 10.04 -12.58
CA PRO A 115 2.57 11.39 -12.79
C PRO A 115 4.02 11.55 -12.32
N VAL A 116 4.82 12.27 -13.12
CA VAL A 116 6.22 12.56 -12.80
C VAL A 116 6.28 13.58 -11.66
N LEU A 117 7.08 13.30 -10.63
CA LEU A 117 7.43 14.16 -9.48
C LEU A 117 6.27 14.64 -8.59
N THR A 118 5.03 14.27 -8.88
CA THR A 118 3.82 14.86 -8.25
C THR A 118 2.94 13.82 -7.55
N GLU A 119 3.31 12.54 -7.63
CA GLU A 119 2.60 11.48 -6.97
C GLU A 119 3.55 10.47 -6.32
N GLU A 120 3.35 10.28 -5.04
CA GLU A 120 3.88 9.17 -4.27
C GLU A 120 2.69 8.40 -3.67
N ILE A 121 2.73 7.08 -3.78
CA ILE A 121 1.69 6.18 -3.30
C ILE A 121 2.30 5.17 -2.36
N TYR A 122 1.83 5.13 -1.13
CA TYR A 122 2.21 4.14 -0.14
C TYR A 122 1.25 2.96 -0.15
N ILE A 123 1.75 1.76 0.14
CA ILE A 123 0.93 0.56 0.22
C ILE A 123 0.55 0.33 1.69
N GLY A 124 -0.74 0.40 1.99
CA GLY A 124 -1.29 0.02 3.29
C GLY A 124 -1.24 -1.49 3.45
N MET A 125 -0.16 -2.01 4.01
CA MET A 125 0.13 -3.44 4.17
C MET A 125 0.73 -3.70 5.55
N GLY A 126 0.71 -4.97 5.98
CA GLY A 126 1.48 -5.36 7.16
C GLY A 126 2.95 -4.97 7.02
N LEU A 127 3.55 -4.48 8.11
CA LEU A 127 4.94 -4.03 8.10
C LEU A 127 5.89 -5.22 7.93
N ILE A 128 6.90 -5.08 7.09
CA ILE A 128 7.98 -6.06 6.89
C ILE A 128 9.27 -5.47 7.45
N GLN A 129 10.13 -6.30 8.04
CA GLN A 129 11.43 -5.81 8.51
C GLN A 129 12.30 -5.27 7.36
N GLY A 130 12.68 -3.99 7.48
CA GLY A 130 13.52 -3.28 6.52
C GLY A 130 15.00 -3.66 6.56
N VAL A 131 15.86 -2.74 6.12
CA VAL A 131 17.32 -2.94 6.01
C VAL A 131 17.99 -2.78 7.38
N GLY A 132 18.30 -3.89 8.05
CA GLY A 132 19.04 -3.92 9.33
C GLY A 132 18.23 -4.56 10.46
N GLU A 133 18.93 -5.20 11.40
CA GLU A 133 18.33 -6.07 12.43
C GLU A 133 17.44 -5.31 13.44
N ASN A 134 17.57 -3.98 13.53
CA ASN A 134 16.82 -3.12 14.45
C ASN A 134 16.02 -2.02 13.74
N GLN A 135 15.84 -2.10 12.41
CA GLN A 135 15.03 -1.10 11.72
C GLN A 135 13.53 -1.39 11.92
N PRO A 136 12.76 -0.39 12.38
CA PRO A 136 11.32 -0.55 12.53
C PRO A 136 10.66 -0.86 11.17
N GLY A 137 9.52 -1.54 11.18
CA GLY A 137 8.87 -2.09 10.00
C GLY A 137 8.67 -1.11 8.83
N SER A 138 8.80 -1.62 7.61
CA SER A 138 8.74 -0.90 6.35
C SER A 138 7.57 -1.38 5.48
N ILE A 139 7.14 -0.53 4.56
CA ILE A 139 6.15 -0.82 3.52
C ILE A 139 6.72 -0.49 2.14
N PHE A 140 6.02 -0.85 1.08
CA PHE A 140 6.37 -0.39 -0.27
C PHE A 140 5.77 0.99 -0.58
N SER A 141 6.50 1.79 -1.36
CA SER A 141 5.94 2.97 -2.04
C SER A 141 6.27 2.98 -3.52
N LEU A 142 5.41 3.65 -4.29
CA LEU A 142 5.54 3.86 -5.72
C LEU A 142 5.68 5.35 -5.98
N SER A 143 6.71 5.74 -6.71
CA SER A 143 6.90 7.11 -7.19
C SER A 143 7.36 7.10 -8.65
N ARG A 144 7.45 8.28 -9.25
CA ARG A 144 8.05 8.46 -10.57
C ARG A 144 8.90 9.72 -10.57
N ASP A 145 10.19 9.57 -10.85
CA ASP A 145 11.11 10.68 -11.00
C ASP A 145 11.34 11.01 -12.49
N LEU A 146 12.30 11.89 -12.77
CA LEU A 146 12.65 12.28 -14.14
C LEU A 146 13.26 11.14 -14.97
N GLU A 147 13.76 10.10 -14.31
CA GLU A 147 14.48 8.99 -14.92
C GLU A 147 13.62 7.71 -15.02
N GLY A 148 12.52 7.61 -14.28
CA GLY A 148 11.59 6.51 -14.46
C GLY A 148 10.65 6.23 -13.30
N LEU A 149 10.01 5.06 -13.39
CA LEU A 149 9.13 4.53 -12.36
C LEU A 149 9.96 3.90 -11.25
N CYS A 150 9.64 4.25 -10.01
CA CYS A 150 10.34 3.78 -8.83
C CYS A 150 9.44 2.85 -8.01
N LEU A 151 10.07 1.86 -7.38
CA LEU A 151 9.52 1.07 -6.27
C LEU A 151 10.51 1.22 -5.11
N ASN A 152 10.04 1.67 -3.96
CA ASN A 152 10.87 1.91 -2.79
C ASN A 152 10.39 1.09 -1.60
N SER A 153 11.30 0.97 -0.63
CA SER A 153 11.06 0.45 0.70
C SER A 153 11.05 1.63 1.65
N GLU A 154 9.90 1.93 2.23
CA GLU A 154 9.72 3.11 3.08
C GLU A 154 9.57 2.71 4.54
N TRP A 155 10.41 3.33 5.37
CA TRP A 155 10.32 3.19 6.82
C TRP A 155 9.11 3.98 7.34
N VAL A 156 8.16 3.27 7.96
CA VAL A 156 6.91 3.87 8.44
C VAL A 156 6.56 3.49 9.88
N ALA A 157 7.45 2.85 10.64
CA ALA A 157 7.12 2.54 12.03
C ALA A 157 7.30 3.76 12.97
N LYS A 158 7.27 3.52 14.28
CA LYS A 158 7.15 4.56 15.33
C LYS A 158 8.01 5.79 15.08
N GLY A 159 7.37 6.96 15.08
CA GLY A 159 8.00 8.25 14.78
C GLY A 159 7.89 8.70 13.32
N HIS A 160 7.40 7.84 12.41
CA HIS A 160 6.96 8.27 11.08
C HIS A 160 5.66 9.07 11.21
N GLY A 161 5.74 10.39 10.97
CA GLY A 161 4.59 11.27 10.97
C GLY A 161 4.06 11.48 9.56
N TRP A 162 2.91 10.87 9.26
CA TRP A 162 2.25 11.00 7.97
C TRP A 162 1.77 12.43 7.72
N LYS A 163 1.84 12.89 6.46
CA LYS A 163 1.25 14.16 6.04
C LYS A 163 -0.18 13.95 5.60
N ASN A 164 -0.99 14.98 5.74
CA ASN A 164 -2.40 14.96 5.35
C ASN A 164 -2.61 14.54 3.88
N GLU A 165 -1.69 14.92 2.99
CA GLU A 165 -1.75 14.69 1.55
C GLU A 165 -1.15 13.35 1.10
N ASP A 166 -0.52 12.59 2.01
CA ASP A 166 0.10 11.31 1.67
C ASP A 166 -0.98 10.32 1.23
N LYS A 167 -0.77 9.71 0.06
CA LYS A 167 -1.71 8.78 -0.55
C LYS A 167 -1.38 7.35 -0.16
N ILE A 168 -2.35 6.63 0.37
CA ILE A 168 -2.20 5.25 0.80
C ILE A 168 -3.24 4.38 0.09
N VAL A 169 -2.79 3.25 -0.44
CA VAL A 169 -3.64 2.24 -1.06
C VAL A 169 -3.99 1.17 -0.05
N PHE A 170 -5.29 0.96 0.17
CA PHE A 170 -5.81 -0.15 0.96
C PHE A 170 -6.68 -1.06 0.10
N ALA A 171 -6.80 -2.32 0.53
CA ALA A 171 -7.72 -3.27 -0.06
C ALA A 171 -9.15 -3.03 0.43
N LEU A 172 -10.12 -3.38 -0.41
CA LEU A 172 -11.53 -3.47 -0.04
C LEU A 172 -11.92 -4.92 0.23
N PRO A 173 -12.96 -5.17 1.05
CA PRO A 173 -13.46 -6.51 1.27
C PRO A 173 -13.89 -7.15 -0.05
N ASN A 174 -13.51 -8.42 -0.24
CA ASN A 174 -14.03 -9.22 -1.33
C ASN A 174 -15.53 -9.42 -1.09
N THR A 175 -16.34 -8.70 -1.86
CA THR A 175 -17.78 -8.89 -1.91
C THR A 175 -18.01 -10.20 -2.65
N THR A 176 -18.39 -11.23 -1.89
CA THR A 176 -18.83 -12.55 -2.40
C THR A 176 -20.22 -12.43 -3.02
#